data_AF-B4MQA5-F1
#
_entry.id   AF-B4MQA5-F1
#
_cell.length_a   1.000
_cell.length_b   1.000
_cell.length_c   1.000
_cell.angle_alpha   90.00
_cell.angle_beta   90.00
_cell.angle_gamma   90.00
#
_symmetry.space_group_name_H-M   'P 1'
#
loop_
_entity.id
_entity.type
_entity.pdbx_description
1 polymer ?
#
loop_
_entity_poly.entity_id
_entity_poly.type
_entity_poly.pdbx_seq_one_letter_code
_entity_poly.pdbx_strand_id
1 'polypeptide(L)'
;ARSLPPMKEVSSPISLLHIRRNYRDVPIPQMPMDLQTTHQPCDMDIDGVRRYIWAFPNHCVWAFNSRYVHEGYYRAYKTYQLEAFFFGQYHERMKRFEVAPHEFDYYLETE
;
A
#
# COMPACT_ATOMS: atom_id res chain seq x y z
N ALA A 1 41.03 52.87 4.50
CA ALA A 1 39.80 52.08 4.31
C ALA A 1 39.93 51.24 3.05
N ARG A 2 40.02 49.91 3.17
CA ARG A 2 40.17 49.00 2.02
C ARG A 2 38.77 48.43 1.74
N SER A 3 38.17 48.78 0.61
CA SER A 3 36.86 48.26 0.22
C SER A 3 36.96 46.77 -0.10
N LEU A 4 36.04 45.98 0.46
CA LEU A 4 35.86 44.58 0.10
C LEU A 4 35.19 44.52 -1.30
N PRO A 5 35.56 43.56 -2.15
CA PRO A 5 34.89 43.38 -3.44
C PRO A 5 33.45 42.86 -3.23
N PRO A 6 32.52 43.17 -4.15
CA PRO A 6 31.14 42.72 -4.04
C PRO A 6 31.08 41.19 -4.17
N MET A 7 30.45 40.53 -3.19
CA MET A 7 30.17 39.10 -3.26
C MET A 7 29.20 38.85 -4.41
N LYS A 8 29.64 38.10 -5.42
CA LYS A 8 28.73 37.58 -6.46
C LYS A 8 27.88 36.49 -5.81
N GLU A 9 26.59 36.75 -5.62
CA GLU A 9 25.60 35.70 -5.39
C GLU A 9 25.60 34.77 -6.61
N VAL A 10 26.21 33.59 -6.44
CA VAL A 10 26.08 32.51 -7.41
C VAL A 10 24.79 31.79 -7.05
N SER A 11 23.67 32.27 -7.59
CA SER A 11 22.41 31.52 -7.61
C SER A 11 22.57 30.37 -8.60
N SER A 12 23.15 29.26 -8.14
CA SER A 12 23.15 28.03 -8.93
C SER A 12 21.70 27.60 -9.16
N PRO A 13 21.23 27.50 -10.41
CA PRO A 13 19.87 27.01 -10.65
C PRO A 13 19.82 25.56 -10.16
N ILE A 14 18.94 25.28 -9.20
CA ILE A 14 18.64 23.91 -8.76
C ILE A 14 18.02 23.21 -9.97
N SER A 15 18.83 22.48 -10.74
CA SER A 15 18.31 21.59 -11.76
C SER A 15 17.59 20.46 -11.04
N LEU A 16 16.26 20.43 -11.16
CA LEU A 16 15.45 19.33 -10.67
C LEU A 16 15.84 18.08 -11.48
N LEU A 17 16.79 17.31 -10.96
CA LEU A 17 17.09 15.98 -11.48
C LEU A 17 15.85 15.13 -11.25
N HIS A 18 15.08 14.88 -12.32
CA HIS A 18 13.99 13.93 -12.27
C HIS A 18 14.59 12.56 -11.96
N ILE A 19 14.36 12.07 -10.73
CA ILE A 19 14.78 10.73 -10.31
C ILE A 19 14.07 9.74 -11.22
N ARG A 20 14.79 9.23 -12.22
CA ARG A 20 14.32 8.11 -13.03
C ARG A 20 14.32 6.88 -12.13
N ARG A 21 13.13 6.45 -11.70
CA ARG A 21 12.96 5.16 -11.04
C ARG A 21 13.26 4.08 -12.09
N ASN A 22 14.37 3.37 -11.93
CA ASN A 22 14.66 2.16 -12.69
C ASN A 22 13.67 1.08 -12.26
N TYR A 23 12.45 1.13 -12.81
CA TYR A 23 11.38 0.18 -12.53
C TYR A 23 11.69 -1.24 -13.04
N ARG A 24 12.79 -1.44 -13.78
CA ARG A 24 13.00 -2.59 -14.66
C ARG A 24 13.93 -3.68 -14.12
N ASP A 25 14.67 -3.44 -13.04
CA ASP A 25 15.68 -4.41 -12.58
C ASP A 25 15.10 -5.49 -11.64
N VAL A 26 13.89 -5.28 -11.11
CA VAL A 26 13.17 -6.28 -10.32
C VAL A 26 12.20 -7.01 -11.25
N PRO A 27 12.40 -8.31 -11.52
CA PRO A 27 11.46 -9.10 -12.31
C PRO A 27 10.07 -8.99 -11.68
N ILE A 28 9.09 -8.51 -12.46
CA ILE A 28 7.69 -8.63 -12.06
C ILE A 28 7.45 -10.13 -11.89
N PRO A 29 7.04 -10.61 -10.71
CA PRO A 29 6.78 -12.03 -10.53
C PRO A 29 5.70 -12.44 -11.55
N GLN A 30 6.01 -13.39 -12.42
CA GLN A 30 4.96 -14.07 -13.17
C GLN A 30 4.12 -14.84 -12.16
N MET A 31 3.01 -14.24 -11.77
CA MET A 31 1.97 -14.91 -11.00
C MET A 31 1.40 -16.01 -11.91
N PRO A 32 1.28 -17.26 -11.44
CA PRO A 32 0.77 -18.37 -12.25
C PRO A 32 -0.76 -18.32 -12.38
N MET A 33 -1.33 -17.11 -12.48
CA MET A 33 -2.76 -16.83 -12.38
C MET A 33 -3.16 -15.85 -13.47
N ASP A 34 -4.41 -15.94 -13.89
CA ASP A 34 -4.92 -15.15 -15.00
C ASP A 34 -5.08 -13.66 -14.62
N LEU A 35 -5.18 -12.78 -15.62
CA LEU A 35 -5.30 -11.34 -15.38
C LEU A 35 -6.49 -11.02 -14.43
N GLN A 36 -7.61 -11.69 -14.66
CA GLN A 36 -8.80 -11.52 -13.84
C GLN A 36 -8.58 -11.95 -12.40
N THR A 37 -7.88 -13.07 -12.18
CA THR A 37 -7.64 -13.65 -10.86
C THR A 37 -6.67 -12.81 -10.05
N THR A 38 -5.66 -12.22 -10.72
CA THR A 38 -4.66 -11.37 -10.06
C THR A 38 -5.24 -10.06 -9.53
N HIS A 39 -6.32 -9.55 -10.13
CA HIS A 39 -7.01 -8.32 -9.72
C HIS A 39 -8.25 -8.57 -8.85
N GLN A 40 -8.49 -9.82 -8.43
CA GLN A 40 -9.53 -10.09 -7.44
C GLN A 40 -9.09 -9.55 -6.07
N PRO A 41 -10.02 -9.01 -5.27
CA PRO A 41 -9.71 -8.47 -3.95
C PRO A 41 -9.28 -9.60 -2.99
N CYS A 42 -8.21 -9.35 -2.24
CA CYS A 42 -7.76 -10.18 -1.12
C CYS A 42 -7.62 -9.31 0.13
N ASP A 43 -8.41 -9.54 1.18
CA ASP A 43 -8.33 -8.78 2.45
C ASP A 43 -7.09 -9.16 3.30
N MET A 44 -5.89 -8.92 2.76
CA MET A 44 -4.61 -9.29 3.39
C MET A 44 -4.18 -8.36 4.53
N ASP A 45 -4.91 -7.28 4.77
CA ASP A 45 -4.64 -6.29 5.80
C ASP A 45 -5.34 -6.59 7.14
N ILE A 46 -6.12 -7.68 7.22
CA ILE A 46 -6.80 -8.07 8.45
C ILE A 46 -5.79 -8.51 9.52
N ASP A 47 -5.96 -7.97 10.72
CA ASP A 47 -5.19 -8.38 11.89
C ASP A 47 -5.34 -9.88 12.16
N GLY A 48 -4.20 -10.55 12.32
CA GLY A 48 -4.19 -11.99 12.51
C GLY A 48 -4.59 -12.78 11.27
N VAL A 49 -4.41 -12.24 10.05
CA VAL A 49 -4.63 -12.92 8.75
C VAL A 49 -4.19 -14.38 8.74
N ARG A 50 -3.07 -14.70 9.42
CA ARG A 50 -2.54 -16.06 9.56
C ARG A 50 -3.57 -17.07 10.11
N ARG A 51 -4.53 -16.63 10.92
CA ARG A 51 -5.58 -17.48 11.52
C ARG A 51 -6.73 -17.77 10.56
N TYR A 52 -6.95 -16.91 9.56
CA TYR A 52 -8.13 -16.97 8.67
C TYR A 52 -7.76 -17.16 7.20
N ILE A 53 -6.47 -17.14 6.85
CA ILE A 53 -6.02 -17.23 5.46
C ILE A 53 -6.55 -18.47 4.73
N TRP A 54 -6.75 -19.57 5.44
CA TRP A 54 -7.30 -20.81 4.88
C TRP A 54 -8.74 -20.67 4.36
N ALA A 55 -9.49 -19.67 4.83
CA ALA A 55 -10.84 -19.36 4.38
C ALA A 55 -10.86 -18.44 3.14
N PHE A 56 -9.70 -17.90 2.73
CA PHE A 56 -9.63 -17.02 1.58
C PHE A 56 -9.60 -17.81 0.27
N PRO A 57 -9.96 -17.15 -0.85
CA PRO A 57 -9.79 -17.74 -2.18
C PRO A 57 -8.36 -18.21 -2.43
N ASN A 58 -8.22 -19.26 -3.24
CA ASN A 58 -6.93 -19.92 -3.50
C ASN A 58 -5.80 -18.98 -3.94
N HIS A 59 -6.12 -17.94 -4.72
CA HIS A 59 -5.11 -16.96 -5.17
C HIS A 59 -4.53 -16.15 -4.00
N CYS A 60 -5.36 -15.77 -3.03
CA CYS A 60 -4.92 -15.10 -1.81
C CYS A 60 -4.07 -16.05 -0.95
N VAL A 61 -4.51 -17.30 -0.78
CA VAL A 61 -3.73 -18.32 -0.04
C VAL A 61 -2.34 -18.49 -0.65
N TRP A 62 -2.27 -18.58 -1.98
CA TRP A 62 -1.01 -18.71 -2.70
C TRP A 62 -0.12 -17.48 -2.48
N ALA A 63 -0.67 -16.26 -2.61
CA ALA A 63 0.08 -15.01 -2.42
C ALA A 63 0.60 -14.87 -0.98
N PHE A 64 -0.19 -15.31 0.01
CA PHE A 64 0.26 -15.35 1.40
C PHE A 64 1.40 -16.34 1.58
N ASN A 65 1.28 -17.56 1.04
CA ASN A 65 2.27 -18.61 1.26
C ASN A 65 3.60 -18.33 0.54
N SER A 66 3.57 -17.69 -0.62
CA SER A 66 4.77 -17.37 -1.43
C SER A 66 5.46 -16.06 -1.02
N ARG A 67 4.90 -15.30 -0.06
CA ARG A 67 5.29 -13.91 0.25
C ARG A 67 6.76 -13.67 0.59
N TYR A 68 7.50 -14.68 1.05
CA TYR A 68 8.92 -14.54 1.43
C TYR A 68 9.89 -15.35 0.54
N VAL A 69 9.42 -15.86 -0.59
CA VAL A 69 10.27 -16.69 -1.47
C VAL A 69 11.22 -15.81 -2.30
N HIS A 70 10.79 -14.65 -2.78
CA HIS A 70 11.65 -13.65 -3.43
C HIS A 70 11.03 -12.24 -3.34
N GLU A 71 11.80 -11.21 -3.67
CA GLU A 71 11.37 -9.80 -3.63
C GLU A 71 10.10 -9.55 -4.46
N GLY A 72 9.98 -10.19 -5.63
CA GLY A 72 8.80 -10.08 -6.47
C GLY A 72 7.52 -10.55 -5.76
N TYR A 73 7.52 -11.76 -5.16
CA TYR A 73 6.34 -12.24 -4.42
C TYR A 73 6.07 -11.39 -3.18
N TYR A 74 7.10 -10.88 -2.51
CA TYR A 74 6.89 -9.95 -1.40
C TYR A 74 6.19 -8.67 -1.87
N ARG A 75 6.60 -8.13 -3.01
CA ARG A 75 5.94 -6.97 -3.62
C ARG A 75 4.50 -7.26 -4.00
N ALA A 76 4.21 -8.41 -4.61
CA ALA A 76 2.85 -8.83 -4.92
C ALA A 76 1.98 -8.96 -3.66
N TYR A 77 2.51 -9.57 -2.60
CA TYR A 77 1.84 -9.66 -1.30
C TYR A 77 1.55 -8.28 -0.71
N LYS A 78 2.51 -7.35 -0.77
CA LYS A 78 2.32 -5.96 -0.30
C LYS A 78 1.32 -5.18 -1.18
N THR A 79 1.24 -5.46 -2.48
CA THR A 79 0.20 -4.91 -3.35
C THR A 79 -1.18 -5.36 -2.87
N TYR A 80 -1.39 -6.66 -2.62
CA TYR A 80 -2.66 -7.15 -2.07
C TYR A 80 -2.99 -6.56 -0.70
N GLN A 81 -1.98 -6.36 0.16
CA GLN A 81 -2.19 -5.70 1.44
C GLN A 81 -2.62 -4.24 1.27
N LEU A 82 -2.00 -3.50 0.35
CA LEU A 82 -2.38 -2.12 0.06
C LEU A 82 -3.78 -2.04 -0.56
N GLU A 83 -4.10 -2.93 -1.49
CA GLU A 83 -5.43 -3.01 -2.09
C GLU A 83 -6.49 -3.32 -1.03
N ALA A 84 -6.22 -4.23 -0.09
CA ALA A 84 -7.08 -4.49 1.06
C ALA A 84 -7.25 -3.25 1.96
N PHE A 85 -6.16 -2.50 2.18
CA PHE A 85 -6.20 -1.29 3.00
C PHE A 85 -6.99 -0.15 2.34
N PHE A 86 -7.11 -0.10 1.02
CA PHE A 86 -7.86 0.98 0.32
C PHE A 86 -9.26 0.56 -0.14
N PHE A 87 -9.46 -0.72 -0.45
CA PHE A 87 -10.70 -1.22 -1.06
C PHE A 87 -11.32 -2.37 -0.27
N GLY A 88 -10.63 -2.88 0.75
CA GLY A 88 -11.11 -3.99 1.55
C GLY A 88 -12.16 -3.60 2.57
N GLN A 89 -12.78 -4.63 3.16
CA GLN A 89 -13.85 -4.46 4.15
C GLN A 89 -13.38 -3.70 5.39
N TYR A 90 -12.10 -3.85 5.76
CA TYR A 90 -11.52 -3.19 6.93
C TYR A 90 -11.43 -1.67 6.77
N HIS A 91 -11.10 -1.21 5.56
CA HIS A 91 -11.04 0.21 5.24
C HIS A 91 -12.41 0.89 5.29
N GLU A 92 -13.45 0.24 4.76
CA GLU A 92 -14.81 0.74 4.89
C GLU A 92 -15.24 0.83 6.36
N ARG A 93 -14.83 -0.13 7.18
CA ARG A 93 -15.09 -0.12 8.63
C ARG A 93 -14.36 1.04 9.32
N MET A 94 -13.08 1.25 9.02
CA MET A 94 -12.29 2.37 9.58
C MET A 94 -12.91 3.72 9.20
N LYS A 95 -13.30 3.90 7.93
CA LYS A 95 -14.00 5.11 7.48
C LYS A 95 -15.30 5.38 8.25
N ARG A 96 -16.06 4.34 8.62
CA ARG A 96 -17.27 4.51 9.45
C ARG A 96 -16.94 4.99 10.86
N PHE A 97 -15.82 4.55 11.45
CA PHE A 97 -15.44 4.97 12.81
C PHE A 97 -14.74 6.33 12.87
N GLU A 98 -14.04 6.73 11.80
CA GLU A 98 -13.23 7.96 11.80
C GLU A 98 -13.88 9.15 11.08
N VAL A 99 -14.72 8.90 10.07
CA VAL A 99 -15.24 9.96 9.18
C VAL A 99 -16.74 10.17 9.33
N ALA A 100 -17.50 9.12 9.66
CA ALA A 100 -18.92 9.31 9.93
C ALA A 100 -19.08 9.96 11.31
N PRO A 101 -19.94 10.99 11.47
CA PRO A 101 -20.45 11.32 12.80
C PRO A 101 -21.00 10.02 13.39
N HIS A 102 -20.77 9.76 14.69
CA HIS A 102 -21.15 8.52 15.38
C HIS A 102 -22.69 8.34 15.44
N GLU A 103 -23.37 8.34 14.30
CA GLU A 103 -24.82 8.22 14.19
C GLU A 103 -25.32 6.82 14.55
N PHE A 104 -24.39 5.89 14.75
CA PHE A 104 -24.65 4.54 15.21
C PHE A 104 -24.78 4.42 16.74
N ASP A 105 -24.42 5.45 17.52
CA ASP A 105 -24.49 5.42 18.99
C ASP A 105 -25.87 5.84 19.56
N TYR A 106 -26.83 6.27 18.73
CA TYR A 106 -28.13 6.79 19.21
C TYR A 106 -29.09 5.76 19.83
N TYR A 107 -28.69 4.50 20.00
CA TYR A 107 -29.54 3.45 20.59
C TYR A 107 -29.13 3.02 22.01
N LEU A 108 -28.13 3.66 22.62
CA LEU A 108 -27.67 3.31 23.98
C LEU A 108 -28.01 4.33 25.06
N GLU A 109 -28.67 5.45 24.74
CA GLU A 109 -29.04 6.50 25.70
C GLU A 109 -30.51 6.48 26.14
N THR A 110 -31.28 5.45 25.76
CA THR A 110 -32.69 5.30 26.17
C THR A 110 -32.95 3.97 26.87
N GLU A 111 -32.31 3.75 28.02
CA GLU A 111 -32.83 2.92 29.12
C GLU A 111 -32.59 3.62 30.47
#